data_AF-A0A6C1PPT0-F1
#
_entry.id   AF-A0A6C1PPT0-F1
#
_cell.length_a   1.000
_cell.length_b   1.000
_cell.length_c   1.000
_cell.angle_alpha   90.00
_cell.angle_beta   90.00
_cell.angle_gamma   90.00
#
_symmetry.space_group_name_H-M   'P 1'
#
loop_
_entity.id
_entity.type
_entity.pdbx_description
1 polymer ?
#
loop_
_entity_poly.entity_id
_entity_poly.type
_entity_poly.pdbx_seq_one_letter_code
_entity_poly.pdbx_strand_id
1 'polypeptide(L)'
;MNKKANTILFMLGATVANVLLMVAIFIVLFLIYGNLIAGSLSPEVNQIVLIVLFLGSIALTYFLYHRIIKWMSKKWDLDEYFDPIFARRGQSKKD
;
A
#
# COMPACT_ATOMS: atom_id res chain seq x y z
N MET A 1 -25.44 6.06 11.79
CA MET A 1 -23.99 6.03 11.48
C MET A 1 -23.68 7.21 10.57
N ASN A 2 -22.70 8.03 10.93
CA ASN A 2 -22.36 9.21 10.12
C ASN A 2 -21.37 8.77 9.05
N LYS A 3 -21.74 8.84 7.76
CA LYS A 3 -20.91 8.35 6.64
C LYS A 3 -19.49 8.94 6.65
N LYS A 4 -19.36 10.20 7.10
CA LYS A 4 -18.07 10.87 7.32
C LYS A 4 -17.16 10.15 8.33
N ALA A 5 -17.73 9.64 9.42
CA ALA A 5 -16.96 8.93 10.45
C ALA A 5 -16.42 7.59 9.92
N ASN A 6 -17.21 6.87 9.13
CA ASN A 6 -16.79 5.62 8.48
C ASN A 6 -15.63 5.87 7.49
N THR A 7 -15.73 6.94 6.71
CA THR A 7 -14.66 7.38 5.79
C THR A 7 -13.37 7.70 6.52
N ILE A 8 -13.43 8.44 7.63
CA ILE A 8 -12.24 8.76 8.44
C ILE A 8 -11.61 7.49 9.01
N LEU A 9 -12.41 6.59 9.59
CA LEU A 9 -11.93 5.31 10.10
C LEU A 9 -11.30 4.45 9.01
N PHE A 10 -11.87 4.44 7.80
CA PHE A 10 -11.29 3.76 6.65
C PHE A 10 -9.94 4.34 6.26
N MET A 11 -9.82 5.67 6.14
CA MET A 11 -8.54 6.30 5.81
C MET A 11 -7.46 6.02 6.85
N LEU A 12 -7.82 6.02 8.14
CA LEU A 12 -6.90 5.66 9.22
C LEU A 12 -6.49 4.19 9.14
N GLY A 13 -7.45 3.27 8.99
CA GLY A 13 -7.18 1.85 8.81
C GLY A 13 -6.34 1.56 7.57
N ALA A 14 -6.64 2.21 6.44
CA ALA A 14 -5.88 2.18 5.19
C ALA A 14 -4.44 2.65 5.39
N THR A 15 -4.23 3.73 6.14
CA THR A 15 -2.89 4.27 6.42
C THR A 15 -2.09 3.28 7.26
N VAL A 16 -2.69 2.73 8.32
CA VAL A 16 -2.05 1.70 9.16
C VAL A 16 -1.71 0.46 8.33
N ALA A 17 -2.66 -0.04 7.54
CA ALA A 17 -2.45 -1.18 6.66
C ALA A 17 -1.33 -0.93 5.63
N ASN A 18 -1.27 0.28 5.07
CA ASN A 18 -0.21 0.68 4.14
C ASN A 18 1.17 0.67 4.81
N VAL A 19 1.30 1.23 6.01
CA VAL A 19 2.57 1.22 6.77
C VAL A 19 2.98 -0.21 7.11
N LEU A 20 2.05 -1.06 7.57
CA LEU A 20 2.34 -2.46 7.86
C LEU A 20 2.78 -3.23 6.61
N LEU A 21 2.12 -3.00 5.48
CA LEU A 21 2.50 -3.60 4.20
C LEU A 21 3.90 -3.16 3.76
N MET A 22 4.23 -1.88 3.94
CA MET A 22 5.56 -1.34 3.65
C MET A 22 6.65 -1.99 4.49
N VAL A 23 6.42 -2.10 5.80
CA VAL A 23 7.36 -2.76 6.72
C VAL A 23 7.53 -4.23 6.33
N ALA A 24 6.44 -4.94 6.03
CA ALA A 24 6.50 -6.33 5.61
C ALA A 24 7.29 -6.52 4.31
N ILE A 25 7.05 -5.67 3.30
CA ILE A 25 7.79 -5.69 2.03
C ILE A 25 9.27 -5.39 2.27
N PHE A 26 9.58 -4.37 3.06
CA PHE A 26 10.96 -4.01 3.37
C PHE A 26 11.70 -5.17 4.04
N ILE A 27 11.08 -5.82 5.04
CA ILE A 27 11.66 -6.99 5.72
C ILE A 27 11.91 -8.12 4.71
N VAL A 28 10.93 -8.44 3.85
CA VAL A 28 11.10 -9.49 2.85
C VAL A 28 12.26 -9.18 1.91
N LEU A 29 12.32 -7.96 1.37
CA LEU A 29 13.41 -7.55 0.47
C LEU A 29 14.77 -7.54 1.18
N PHE A 30 14.81 -7.08 2.43
CA PHE A 30 16.01 -7.06 3.26
C PHE A 30 16.52 -8.48 3.53
N LEU A 31 15.64 -9.42 3.86
CA LEU A 31 16.00 -10.82 4.07
C LEU A 31 16.53 -11.46 2.77
N ILE A 32 15.86 -11.23 1.64
CA ILE A 32 16.31 -11.73 0.34
C ILE A 32 17.71 -11.18 0.01
N TYR A 33 17.90 -9.87 0.15
CA TYR A 33 19.17 -9.22 -0.10
C TYR A 33 20.29 -9.71 0.84
N GLY A 34 20.00 -9.78 2.14
CA GLY A 34 20.93 -10.22 3.16
C GLY A 34 21.44 -11.64 2.94
N ASN A 35 20.56 -12.55 2.53
CA ASN A 35 20.94 -13.95 2.30
C ASN A 35 21.64 -14.21 0.97
N LEU A 36 21.34 -13.41 -0.08
CA LEU A 36 21.83 -13.69 -1.44
C LEU A 36 22.99 -12.80 -1.91
N ILE A 37 23.06 -11.55 -1.45
CA ILE A 37 23.91 -10.52 -2.08
C ILE A 37 24.79 -9.79 -1.06
N ALA A 38 24.32 -9.53 0.16
CA ALA A 38 25.03 -8.65 1.11
C ALA A 38 26.46 -9.09 1.46
N GLY A 39 26.75 -10.40 1.43
CA GLY A 39 28.08 -10.94 1.72
C GLY A 39 29.13 -10.73 0.62
N SER A 40 28.72 -10.36 -0.60
CA SER A 40 29.64 -10.15 -1.74
C SER A 40 29.96 -8.69 -2.03
N LEU A 41 29.36 -7.75 -1.28
CA LEU A 41 29.49 -6.31 -1.49
C LEU A 41 30.26 -5.63 -0.36
N SER A 42 30.86 -4.47 -0.64
CA SER A 42 31.55 -3.69 0.37
C SER A 42 30.54 -3.04 1.35
N PRO A 43 30.96 -2.70 2.58
CA PRO A 43 30.09 -2.05 3.56
C PRO A 43 29.44 -0.75 3.05
N GLU A 44 30.17 0.05 2.27
CA GLU A 44 29.67 1.31 1.70
C GLU A 44 28.55 1.05 0.69
N VAL A 45 28.72 0.05 -0.17
CA VAL A 45 27.70 -0.34 -1.15
C VAL A 45 26.47 -0.91 -0.44
N ASN A 46 26.68 -1.74 0.60
CA ASN A 46 25.58 -2.28 1.40
C ASN A 46 24.72 -1.15 2.00
N GLN A 47 25.33 -0.07 2.49
CA GLN A 47 24.61 1.07 3.05
C GLN A 47 23.75 1.80 2.00
N ILE A 48 24.28 1.99 0.79
CA ILE A 48 23.51 2.57 -0.33
C ILE A 48 22.35 1.65 -0.73
N VAL A 49 22.58 0.34 -0.81
CA VAL A 49 21.53 -0.61 -1.17
C VAL A 49 20.41 -0.62 -0.13
N LEU A 50 20.70 -0.46 1.16
CA LEU A 50 19.65 -0.35 2.18
C LEU A 50 18.72 0.85 1.95
N ILE A 51 19.27 2.00 1.56
CA ILE A 51 18.46 3.18 1.19
C ILE A 51 17.60 2.87 -0.04
N VAL A 52 18.18 2.20 -1.04
CA VAL A 52 17.45 1.79 -2.26
C VAL A 52 16.34 0.79 -1.93
N LEU A 53 16.57 -0.18 -1.05
CA LEU A 53 15.56 -1.14 -0.61
C LEU A 53 14.44 -0.45 0.16
N PHE A 54 14.76 0.54 0.98
CA PHE A 54 13.76 1.34 1.68
C PHE A 54 12.88 2.12 0.71
N LEU A 55 13.47 2.90 -0.21
CA LEU A 55 12.72 3.64 -1.23
C LEU A 55 11.95 2.70 -2.17
N GLY A 56 12.55 1.59 -2.56
CA GLY A 56 11.93 0.54 -3.35
C GLY A 56 10.73 -0.08 -2.65
N SER A 57 10.80 -0.28 -1.33
CA SER A 57 9.67 -0.78 -0.53
C SER A 57 8.50 0.20 -0.54
N ILE A 58 8.73 1.51 -0.48
CA ILE A 58 7.67 2.52 -0.56
C ILE A 58 6.97 2.44 -1.92
N ALA A 59 7.73 2.44 -3.01
CA ALA A 59 7.19 2.36 -4.37
C ALA A 59 6.41 1.04 -4.60
N LEU A 60 6.97 -0.07 -4.14
CA LEU A 60 6.34 -1.39 -4.28
C LEU A 60 5.07 -1.51 -3.43
N THR A 61 5.07 -0.92 -2.23
CA THR A 61 3.88 -0.84 -1.38
C THR A 61 2.76 -0.09 -2.08
N TYR A 62 3.05 1.07 -2.67
CA TYR A 62 2.05 1.85 -3.40
C TYR A 62 1.38 1.01 -4.50
N PHE A 63 2.18 0.29 -5.28
CA PHE A 63 1.68 -0.58 -6.35
C PHE A 63 0.84 -1.75 -5.81
N LEU A 64 1.33 -2.47 -4.80
CA LEU A 64 0.64 -3.63 -4.22
C LEU A 64 -0.62 -3.22 -3.47
N TYR A 65 -0.55 -2.17 -2.65
CA TYR A 65 -1.69 -1.61 -1.93
C TYR A 65 -2.78 -1.17 -2.91
N HIS A 66 -2.43 -0.43 -3.97
CA HIS A 66 -3.39 -0.02 -5.00
C HIS A 66 -4.10 -1.23 -5.64
N ARG A 67 -3.33 -2.29 -5.94
CA ARG A 67 -3.88 -3.52 -6.52
C ARG A 67 -4.79 -4.27 -5.55
N ILE A 68 -4.41 -4.37 -4.27
CA ILE A 68 -5.21 -4.99 -3.21
C ILE A 68 -6.53 -4.25 -3.02
N ILE A 69 -6.49 -2.91 -2.88
CA ILE A 69 -7.70 -2.10 -2.73
C ILE A 69 -8.61 -2.26 -3.94
N LYS A 70 -8.08 -2.17 -5.16
CA LYS A 70 -8.89 -2.37 -6.37
C LYS A 70 -9.56 -3.75 -6.41
N TRP A 71 -8.87 -4.78 -5.94
CA TRP A 71 -9.43 -6.13 -5.85
C TRP A 71 -10.51 -6.24 -4.76
N MET A 72 -10.28 -5.65 -3.59
CA MET A 72 -11.25 -5.61 -2.50
C MET A 72 -12.52 -4.83 -2.88
N SER A 73 -12.38 -3.67 -3.53
CA SER A 73 -13.50 -2.87 -4.04
C SER A 73 -14.38 -3.67 -4.99
N LYS A 74 -13.78 -4.51 -5.85
CA LYS A 74 -14.54 -5.36 -6.78
C LYS A 74 -15.26 -6.52 -6.07
N LYS A 75 -14.75 -6.98 -4.92
CA LYS A 75 -15.23 -8.19 -4.24
C LYS A 75 -16.27 -7.88 -3.15
N TRP A 76 -16.18 -6.75 -2.46
CA TRP A 76 -16.94 -6.46 -1.23
C TRP A 76 -17.85 -5.24 -1.29
N ASP A 77 -18.14 -4.70 -2.48
CA ASP A 77 -19.05 -3.56 -2.70
C ASP A 77 -18.86 -2.44 -1.65
N LEU A 78 -17.61 -1.97 -1.53
CA LEU A 78 -17.19 -0.99 -0.53
C LEU A 78 -17.98 0.33 -0.63
N ASP A 79 -18.67 0.56 -1.75
CA ASP A 79 -19.53 1.72 -2.00
C ASP A 79 -20.77 1.76 -1.07
N GLU A 80 -21.17 0.63 -0.49
CA GLU A 80 -22.31 0.57 0.44
C GLU A 80 -21.96 1.10 1.85
N TYR A 81 -20.69 0.97 2.26
CA TYR A 81 -20.23 1.27 3.61
C TYR A 81 -19.53 2.64 3.74
N PHE A 82 -19.07 3.20 2.62
CA PHE A 82 -18.31 4.44 2.58
C PHE A 82 -19.04 5.49 1.73
N ASP A 83 -18.95 6.77 2.12
CA ASP A 83 -19.28 7.83 1.17
C ASP A 83 -18.36 7.68 -0.05
N PRO A 84 -18.85 7.88 -1.28
CA PRO A 84 -18.10 7.55 -2.48
C PRO A 84 -16.87 8.47 -2.62
N ILE A 85 -15.74 8.02 -2.07
CA ILE A 85 -14.41 8.60 -2.32
C ILE A 85 -13.91 8.12 -3.70
N PHE A 86 -14.38 6.96 -4.17
CA PHE A 86 -13.96 6.31 -5.41
C PHE A 86 -15.01 6.34 -6.54
N ALA A 87 -16.28 6.69 -6.27
CA ALA A 87 -17.23 6.84 -7.36
C ALA A 87 -16.89 8.10 -8.16
N ARG A 88 -16.60 7.92 -9.46
CA ARG A 88 -16.56 9.02 -10.42
C ARG A 88 -17.89 9.77 -10.31
N ARG A 89 -17.83 11.01 -9.81
CA ARG A 89 -18.88 12.02 -9.92
C ARG A 89 -19.09 12.29 -11.42
N GLY A 90 -19.88 11.46 -12.10
CA GLY A 90 -19.98 11.48 -13.56
C GLY A 90 -20.94 10.50 -14.22
N GLN A 91 -21.69 9.70 -13.48
CA GLN A 91 -22.86 9.00 -14.03
C GLN A 91 -24.13 9.57 -13.40
N SER A 92 -24.39 10.84 -13.71
CA SER A 92 -25.75 11.33 -13.68
C SER A 92 -26.51 10.52 -14.72
N LYS A 93 -27.44 9.68 -14.24
CA LYS A 93 -28.50 9.11 -15.05
C LYS A 93 -29.06 10.19 -15.98
N LYS A 94 -28.96 9.96 -17.29
CA LYS A 94 -29.93 10.45 -18.26
C LYS A 94 -30.62 9.19 -18.74
N ASP A 95 -31.83 8.97 -18.23
CA ASP A 95 -32.98 8.35 -18.89
C ASP A 95 -34.21 8.75 -18.05
#